data_AF-V4V8E7-F1
#
_entry.id   AF-V4V8E7-F1
#
_cell.length_a   1.000
_cell.length_b   1.000
_cell.length_c   1.000
_cell.angle_alpha   90.00
_cell.angle_beta   90.00
_cell.angle_gamma   90.00
#
_symmetry.space_group_name_H-M   'P 1'
#
loop_
_entity.id
_entity.type
_entity.pdbx_description
1 polymer ?
#
loop_
_entity_poly.entity_id
_entity_poly.type
_entity_poly.pdbx_seq_one_letter_code
_entity_poly.pdbx_strand_id
1 'polypeptide(L)'
;MKGYKTPIHAAATWVRRQPPKIKIFLAVITALAALVFLRMVVEDHDSLFVVAEAAHAIGISVLIYKLTKERTCAGLSLKSQELTAIFLAVRLYCSFVMEYDIHTLLDSATLVTTLWVIYMMRFKLRASYMDDKDNFAIYYVVLDTRGRLLTALGYGLWPSMVLLSEIVQTFILADFCYYYVKSLIGGQLVLRLPSGVV
;
A
#
# COMPACT_ATOMS: atom_id res chain seq x y z
N MET A 1 12.59 -37.76 3.88
CA MET A 1 12.18 -36.51 3.19
C MET A 1 12.98 -35.34 3.77
N LYS A 2 13.88 -34.70 3.01
CA LYS A 2 14.67 -33.55 3.49
C LYS A 2 13.80 -32.29 3.45
N GLY A 3 13.41 -31.77 4.61
CA GLY A 3 12.62 -30.54 4.70
C GLY A 3 13.35 -29.36 4.05
N TYR A 4 12.69 -28.68 3.13
CA TYR A 4 13.18 -27.48 2.46
C TYR A 4 13.36 -26.39 3.53
N LYS A 5 14.60 -26.09 3.93
CA LYS A 5 14.88 -25.02 4.90
C LYS A 5 14.76 -23.69 4.16
N THR A 6 13.82 -22.83 4.58
CA THR A 6 13.69 -21.49 4.02
C THR A 6 15.00 -20.70 4.24
N PRO A 7 15.44 -19.89 3.25
CA PRO A 7 16.72 -19.19 3.31
C PRO A 7 16.83 -18.26 4.53
N ILE A 8 15.70 -17.69 4.96
CA ILE A 8 15.57 -16.87 6.16
C ILE A 8 15.90 -17.68 7.42
N HIS A 9 15.41 -18.92 7.52
CA HIS A 9 15.69 -19.79 8.66
C HIS A 9 17.16 -20.23 8.69
N ALA A 10 17.79 -20.44 7.53
CA ALA A 10 19.22 -20.74 7.44
C ALA A 10 20.07 -19.55 7.93
N ALA A 11 19.76 -18.33 7.46
CA ALA A 11 20.42 -17.11 7.89
C ALA A 11 20.24 -16.84 9.39
N ALA A 12 19.01 -16.95 9.91
CA ALA A 12 18.73 -16.76 11.33
C ALA A 12 19.49 -17.77 12.23
N THR A 13 19.59 -19.03 11.78
CA THR A 13 20.34 -20.05 12.52
C THR A 13 21.85 -19.78 12.48
N TRP A 14 22.36 -19.29 11.35
CA TRP A 14 23.75 -18.92 11.18
C TRP A 14 24.14 -17.73 12.08
N VAL A 15 23.32 -16.67 12.13
CA VAL A 15 23.52 -15.50 13.01
C VAL A 15 23.54 -15.90 14.48
N ARG A 16 22.62 -16.79 14.90
CA ARG A 16 22.58 -17.28 16.30
C ARG A 16 23.86 -18.00 16.72
N ARG A 17 24.52 -18.69 15.80
CA ARG A 17 25.77 -19.44 16.03
C ARG A 17 27.03 -18.57 16.02
N GLN A 18 26.93 -17.30 15.66
CA GLN A 18 28.10 -16.40 15.63
C GLN A 18 28.57 -16.03 17.04
N PRO A 19 29.89 -15.85 17.25
CA PRO A 19 30.46 -15.37 18.49
C PRO A 19 29.95 -13.94 18.83
N PRO A 20 29.94 -13.55 20.12
CA PRO A 20 29.37 -12.27 20.55
C PRO A 20 30.00 -11.05 19.86
N LYS A 21 31.30 -11.11 19.52
CA LYS A 21 32.00 -10.06 18.77
C LYS A 21 31.41 -9.83 17.36
N ILE A 22 31.09 -10.91 16.64
CA ILE A 22 30.50 -10.83 15.29
C ILE A 22 29.05 -10.36 15.37
N LYS A 23 28.29 -10.75 16.41
CA LYS A 23 26.93 -10.25 16.62
C LYS A 23 26.90 -8.75 16.87
N ILE A 24 27.82 -8.24 17.68
CA ILE A 24 27.96 -6.79 17.94
C ILE A 24 28.34 -6.08 16.63
N PHE A 25 29.31 -6.61 15.89
CA PHE A 25 29.72 -6.05 14.60
C PHE A 25 28.57 -5.99 13.58
N LEU A 26 27.82 -7.09 13.42
CA LEU A 26 26.63 -7.14 12.57
C LEU A 26 25.56 -6.15 13.02
N ALA A 27 25.32 -6.04 14.33
CA ALA A 27 24.36 -5.09 14.88
C ALA A 27 24.78 -3.64 14.61
N VAL A 28 26.06 -3.32 14.76
CA VAL A 28 26.61 -1.98 14.49
C VAL A 28 26.53 -1.64 13.00
N ILE A 29 26.91 -2.56 12.10
CA ILE A 29 26.76 -2.35 10.65
C ILE A 29 25.29 -2.15 10.28
N THR A 30 24.39 -2.96 10.85
CA THR A 30 22.95 -2.84 10.59
C THR A 30 22.43 -1.49 11.09
N ALA A 31 22.88 -1.03 12.26
CA ALA A 31 22.51 0.27 12.82
C ALA A 31 23.05 1.43 11.97
N LEU A 32 24.31 1.38 11.52
CA LEU A 32 24.90 2.39 10.64
C LEU A 32 24.20 2.43 9.28
N ALA A 33 23.93 1.28 8.68
CA ALA A 33 23.16 1.20 7.43
C ALA A 33 21.75 1.77 7.60
N ALA A 34 21.07 1.48 8.71
CA ALA A 34 19.77 2.05 9.02
C ALA A 34 19.83 3.57 9.23
N LEU A 35 20.89 4.10 9.87
CA LEU A 35 21.08 5.54 10.05
C LEU A 35 21.38 6.26 8.74
N VAL A 36 22.19 5.67 7.86
CA VAL A 36 22.46 6.21 6.52
C VAL A 36 21.18 6.19 5.67
N PHE A 37 20.44 5.08 5.70
CA PHE A 37 19.14 5.00 5.03
C PHE A 37 18.16 6.05 5.56
N LEU A 38 18.08 6.23 6.88
CA LEU A 38 17.25 7.25 7.51
C LEU A 38 17.68 8.67 7.09
N ARG A 39 19.00 8.93 7.05
CA ARG A 39 19.57 10.20 6.57
C ARG A 39 19.17 10.47 5.12
N MET A 40 19.35 9.51 4.22
CA MET A 40 18.95 9.62 2.81
C MET A 40 17.44 9.89 2.68
N VAL A 41 16.62 9.17 3.45
CA VAL A 41 15.15 9.33 3.44
C VAL A 41 14.71 10.69 4.00
N VAL A 42 15.44 11.25 4.97
CA VAL A 42 15.17 12.57 5.54
C VAL A 42 15.66 13.70 4.62
N GLU A 43 16.83 13.55 3.98
CA GLU A 43 17.38 14.57 3.06
C GLU A 43 16.56 14.67 1.76
N ASP A 44 16.17 13.54 1.15
CA ASP A 44 15.43 13.49 -0.12
C ASP A 44 13.90 13.33 0.05
N HIS A 45 13.36 13.81 1.16
CA HIS A 45 11.94 13.64 1.52
C HIS A 45 10.97 14.09 0.40
N ASP A 46 11.27 15.20 -0.26
CA ASP A 46 10.48 15.73 -1.39
C ASP A 46 10.54 14.84 -2.64
N SER A 47 11.73 14.32 -2.96
CA SER A 47 11.93 13.47 -4.13
C SER A 47 11.22 12.12 -3.95
N LEU A 48 11.35 11.52 -2.76
CA LEU A 48 10.67 10.27 -2.42
C LEU A 48 9.15 10.45 -2.40
N PHE A 49 8.65 11.56 -1.88
CA PHE A 49 7.22 11.89 -1.93
C PHE A 49 6.72 12.00 -3.37
N VAL A 50 7.42 12.76 -4.22
CA VAL A 50 7.02 12.96 -5.62
C VAL A 50 7.03 11.64 -6.40
N VAL A 51 8.04 10.79 -6.18
CA VAL A 51 8.13 9.48 -6.84
C VAL A 51 7.01 8.54 -6.37
N ALA A 52 6.75 8.51 -5.07
CA ALA A 52 5.65 7.72 -4.49
C ALA A 52 4.29 8.16 -5.04
N GLU A 53 4.03 9.46 -5.05
CA GLU A 53 2.76 10.01 -5.52
C GLU A 53 2.59 9.83 -7.04
N ALA A 54 3.69 9.91 -7.82
CA ALA A 54 3.67 9.60 -9.24
C ALA A 54 3.36 8.11 -9.51
N ALA A 55 3.97 7.20 -8.75
CA ALA A 55 3.67 5.77 -8.84
C ALA A 55 2.20 5.48 -8.49
N HIS A 56 1.67 6.15 -7.45
CA HIS A 56 0.28 6.07 -7.08
C HIS A 56 -0.65 6.57 -8.18
N ALA A 57 -0.35 7.75 -8.74
CA ALA A 57 -1.12 8.35 -9.83
C ALA A 57 -1.19 7.42 -11.06
N ILE A 58 -0.11 6.73 -11.40
CA ILE A 58 -0.11 5.73 -12.47
C ILE A 58 -1.02 4.54 -12.10
N GLY A 59 -0.90 4.01 -10.89
CA GLY A 59 -1.71 2.88 -10.41
C GLY A 59 -3.20 3.17 -10.46
N ILE A 60 -3.63 4.34 -9.94
CA ILE A 60 -5.03 4.73 -9.95
C ILE A 60 -5.54 5.05 -11.36
N SER A 61 -4.69 5.59 -12.24
CA SER A 61 -5.03 5.82 -13.65
C SER A 61 -5.34 4.52 -14.38
N VAL A 62 -4.53 3.47 -14.18
CA VAL A 62 -4.79 2.13 -14.73
C VAL A 62 -6.10 1.56 -14.19
N LEU A 63 -6.36 1.75 -12.89
CA LEU A 63 -7.58 1.28 -12.25
C LEU A 63 -8.83 1.99 -12.81
N ILE A 64 -8.77 3.31 -12.96
CA ILE A 64 -9.84 4.12 -13.58
C ILE A 64 -10.08 3.68 -15.02
N TYR A 65 -9.01 3.45 -15.80
CA TYR A 65 -9.13 2.94 -17.16
C TYR A 65 -9.90 1.62 -17.18
N LYS A 66 -9.50 0.67 -16.33
CA LYS A 66 -10.16 -0.65 -16.21
C LYS A 66 -11.64 -0.50 -15.85
N LEU A 67 -11.98 0.23 -14.78
CA LEU A 67 -13.37 0.38 -14.33
C LEU A 67 -14.25 1.10 -15.37
N THR A 68 -13.68 2.03 -16.13
CA THR A 68 -14.41 2.83 -17.12
C THR A 68 -14.60 2.08 -18.44
N LYS A 69 -13.54 1.44 -18.95
CA LYS A 69 -13.55 0.75 -20.26
C LYS A 69 -13.99 -0.70 -20.18
N GLU A 70 -13.49 -1.46 -19.22
CA GLU A 70 -13.83 -2.88 -19.07
C GLU A 70 -15.13 -3.08 -18.30
N ARG A 71 -15.59 -2.06 -17.55
CA ARG A 71 -16.85 -2.09 -16.77
C ARG A 71 -16.92 -3.32 -15.85
N THR A 72 -15.79 -3.63 -15.22
CA THR A 72 -15.68 -4.74 -14.26
C THR A 72 -14.74 -4.38 -13.13
N CYS A 73 -15.12 -4.72 -11.90
CA CYS A 73 -14.26 -4.66 -10.73
C CYS A 73 -13.74 -6.04 -10.30
N ALA A 74 -13.81 -7.05 -11.17
CA ALA A 74 -13.28 -8.37 -10.90
C ALA A 74 -11.76 -8.31 -10.62
N GLY A 75 -11.35 -8.90 -9.49
CA GLY A 75 -9.97 -8.91 -9.03
C GLY A 75 -9.51 -7.62 -8.32
N LEU A 76 -10.43 -6.73 -7.95
CA LEU A 76 -10.15 -5.63 -7.02
C LEU A 76 -10.68 -5.99 -5.62
N SER A 77 -9.87 -5.72 -4.59
CA SER A 77 -10.30 -5.77 -3.18
C SER A 77 -10.91 -4.42 -2.78
N LEU A 78 -12.19 -4.41 -2.39
CA LEU A 78 -12.87 -3.21 -1.90
C LEU A 78 -12.25 -2.77 -0.56
N LYS A 79 -11.95 -3.74 0.30
CA LYS A 79 -11.33 -3.47 1.60
C LYS A 79 -10.00 -2.73 1.43
N SER A 80 -9.18 -3.16 0.49
CA SER A 80 -7.89 -2.51 0.20
C SER A 80 -8.05 -1.06 -0.28
N GLN A 81 -9.08 -0.77 -1.08
CA GLN A 81 -9.39 0.61 -1.51
C GLN A 81 -9.83 1.48 -0.32
N GLU A 82 -10.66 0.95 0.57
CA GLU A 82 -11.10 1.66 1.78
C GLU A 82 -9.95 1.95 2.75
N LEU A 83 -9.05 0.99 2.93
CA LEU A 83 -7.84 1.20 3.74
C LEU A 83 -6.95 2.29 3.12
N THR A 84 -6.77 2.27 1.80
CA THR A 84 -6.02 3.32 1.08
C THR A 84 -6.64 4.70 1.31
N ALA A 85 -7.97 4.80 1.23
CA ALA A 85 -8.68 6.06 1.48
C ALA A 85 -8.48 6.58 2.92
N ILE A 86 -8.51 5.69 3.92
CA ILE A 86 -8.24 6.08 5.32
C ILE A 86 -6.82 6.61 5.47
N PHE A 87 -5.82 5.93 4.90
CA PHE A 87 -4.43 6.38 4.95
C PHE A 87 -4.23 7.74 4.28
N LEU A 88 -4.79 7.95 3.08
CA LEU A 88 -4.74 9.23 2.37
C LEU A 88 -5.45 10.35 3.14
N ALA A 89 -6.58 10.05 3.80
CA ALA A 89 -7.29 11.03 4.63
C ALA A 89 -6.45 11.48 5.84
N VAL A 90 -5.75 10.55 6.51
CA VAL A 90 -4.81 10.88 7.59
C VAL A 90 -3.65 11.72 7.06
N ARG A 91 -3.07 11.35 5.92
CA ARG A 91 -1.96 12.08 5.30
C ARG A 91 -2.36 13.51 4.94
N LEU A 92 -3.54 13.67 4.33
CA LEU A 92 -4.10 14.96 3.99
C LEU A 92 -4.33 15.82 5.25
N TYR A 93 -4.90 15.25 6.31
CA TYR A 93 -5.07 15.95 7.59
C TYR A 93 -3.74 16.44 8.17
N CYS A 94 -2.70 15.60 8.15
CA CYS A 94 -1.36 16.00 8.58
C CYS A 94 -0.78 17.13 7.72
N SER A 95 -0.96 17.07 6.39
CA SER A 95 -0.54 18.12 5.46
C SER A 95 -1.22 19.46 5.76
N PHE A 96 -2.52 19.46 6.03
CA PHE A 96 -3.27 20.66 6.43
C PHE A 96 -2.74 21.32 7.72
N VAL A 97 -2.26 20.52 8.68
CA VAL A 97 -1.73 21.00 9.97
C VAL A 97 -0.28 21.48 9.84
N MET A 98 0.46 21.01 8.83
CA MET A 98 1.90 21.22 8.66
C MET A 98 2.28 22.27 7.60
N GLU A 99 1.32 23.13 7.17
CA GLU A 99 1.47 24.21 6.18
C GLU A 99 1.01 23.84 4.74
N TYR A 100 0.38 24.81 4.05
CA TYR A 100 -0.43 24.58 2.85
C TYR A 100 0.45 24.54 1.59
N ASP A 101 1.02 23.37 1.28
CA ASP A 101 1.86 23.18 0.08
C ASP A 101 1.14 22.36 -1.02
N ILE A 102 1.77 22.26 -2.19
CA ILE A 102 1.36 21.47 -3.35
C ILE A 102 1.08 20.00 -3.00
N HIS A 103 1.69 19.49 -1.94
CA HIS A 103 1.43 18.18 -1.33
C HIS A 103 -0.05 17.99 -0.96
N THR A 104 -0.69 19.03 -0.40
CA THR A 104 -2.11 19.00 -0.02
C THR A 104 -3.01 18.84 -1.24
N LEU A 105 -2.66 19.48 -2.37
CA LEU A 105 -3.42 19.38 -3.62
C LEU A 105 -3.27 17.98 -4.24
N LEU A 106 -2.06 17.43 -4.23
CA LEU A 106 -1.78 16.09 -4.75
C LEU A 106 -2.51 15.02 -3.93
N ASP A 107 -2.36 15.02 -2.61
CA ASP A 107 -3.06 14.07 -1.72
C ASP A 107 -4.59 14.21 -1.81
N SER A 108 -5.12 15.43 -1.98
CA SER A 108 -6.55 15.66 -2.18
C SER A 108 -7.05 15.04 -3.49
N ALA A 109 -6.32 15.24 -4.60
CA ALA A 109 -6.68 14.66 -5.89
C ALA A 109 -6.67 13.12 -5.83
N THR A 110 -5.67 12.55 -5.15
CA THR A 110 -5.53 11.11 -4.98
C THR A 110 -6.60 10.52 -4.07
N LEU A 111 -6.98 11.23 -3.01
CA LEU A 111 -8.11 10.83 -2.15
C LEU A 111 -9.43 10.86 -2.92
N VAL A 112 -9.71 11.92 -3.68
CA VAL A 112 -10.94 12.04 -4.48
C VAL A 112 -11.04 10.92 -5.52
N THR A 113 -9.95 10.62 -6.22
CA THR A 113 -9.93 9.52 -7.20
C THR A 113 -10.10 8.15 -6.55
N THR A 114 -9.53 7.93 -5.37
CA THR A 114 -9.73 6.69 -4.59
C THR A 114 -11.19 6.54 -4.14
N LEU A 115 -11.81 7.61 -3.64
CA LEU A 115 -13.23 7.61 -3.27
C LEU A 115 -14.13 7.35 -4.48
N TRP A 116 -13.78 7.87 -5.65
CA TRP A 116 -14.50 7.58 -6.90
C TRP A 116 -14.40 6.09 -7.28
N VAL A 117 -13.23 5.46 -7.14
CA VAL A 117 -13.05 4.02 -7.36
C VAL A 117 -13.95 3.21 -6.41
N ILE A 118 -13.95 3.55 -5.11
CA ILE A 118 -14.80 2.91 -4.10
C ILE A 118 -16.27 3.05 -4.47
N TYR A 119 -16.70 4.24 -4.89
CA TYR A 119 -18.07 4.49 -5.36
C TYR A 119 -18.43 3.61 -6.57
N MET A 120 -17.55 3.54 -7.56
CA MET A 120 -17.75 2.70 -8.75
C MET A 120 -17.91 1.24 -8.37
N MET A 121 -17.10 0.72 -7.44
CA MET A 121 -17.19 -0.66 -6.97
C MET A 121 -18.46 -0.94 -6.15
N ARG A 122 -18.83 -0.05 -5.21
CA ARG A 122 -19.98 -0.27 -4.31
C ARG A 122 -21.33 -0.12 -5.01
N PHE A 123 -21.44 0.79 -5.98
CA PHE A 123 -22.74 1.14 -6.58
C PHE A 123 -22.86 0.72 -8.04
N LYS A 124 -21.89 1.08 -8.91
CA LYS A 124 -22.03 0.89 -10.36
C LYS A 124 -21.64 -0.51 -10.83
N LEU A 125 -20.61 -1.10 -10.22
CA LEU A 125 -20.00 -2.37 -10.65
C LEU A 125 -20.16 -3.49 -9.62
N ARG A 126 -21.05 -3.31 -8.64
CA ARG A 126 -21.30 -4.27 -7.55
C ARG A 126 -21.58 -5.70 -8.04
N ALA A 127 -22.23 -5.85 -9.19
CA ALA A 127 -22.53 -7.16 -9.77
C ALA A 127 -21.28 -7.96 -10.19
N SER A 128 -20.17 -7.27 -10.52
CA SER A 128 -18.89 -7.89 -10.88
C SER A 128 -17.92 -8.06 -9.70
N TYR A 129 -18.33 -7.62 -8.51
CA TYR A 129 -17.53 -7.68 -7.29
C TYR A 129 -17.57 -9.09 -6.68
N MET A 130 -16.40 -9.65 -6.39
CA MET A 130 -16.24 -11.03 -5.90
C MET A 130 -16.04 -11.05 -4.38
N ASP A 131 -17.11 -10.87 -3.62
CA ASP A 131 -17.06 -10.76 -2.16
C ASP A 131 -16.50 -12.01 -1.47
N ASP A 132 -16.72 -13.18 -2.06
CA ASP A 132 -16.21 -14.48 -1.60
C ASP A 132 -14.68 -14.57 -1.62
N LYS A 133 -14.01 -13.79 -2.48
CA LYS A 133 -12.56 -13.75 -2.62
C LYS A 133 -11.92 -12.57 -1.88
N ASP A 134 -12.69 -11.57 -1.46
CA ASP A 134 -12.18 -10.38 -0.76
C ASP A 134 -12.06 -10.62 0.77
N ASN A 135 -11.27 -11.62 1.16
CA ASN A 135 -11.02 -11.95 2.57
C ASN A 135 -9.84 -11.17 3.17
N PHE A 136 -9.57 -9.95 2.67
CA PHE A 136 -8.42 -9.16 3.11
C PHE A 136 -8.45 -8.96 4.64
N ALA A 137 -7.33 -9.27 5.31
CA ALA A 137 -7.19 -9.30 6.77
C ALA A 137 -7.02 -7.89 7.37
N ILE A 138 -7.85 -6.93 6.94
CA ILE A 138 -7.74 -5.51 7.28
C ILE A 138 -7.97 -5.22 8.77
N TYR A 139 -8.67 -6.10 9.48
CA TYR A 139 -8.98 -5.92 10.90
C TYR A 139 -7.74 -5.87 11.81
N TYR A 140 -6.61 -6.48 11.44
CA TYR A 140 -5.43 -6.51 12.31
C TYR A 140 -4.59 -5.22 12.27
N VAL A 141 -4.48 -4.55 11.12
CA VAL A 141 -3.58 -3.40 10.96
C VAL A 141 -4.14 -2.13 11.63
N VAL A 142 -5.45 -1.94 11.59
CA VAL A 142 -6.10 -0.72 12.14
C VAL A 142 -6.33 -0.82 13.65
N LEU A 143 -6.62 -2.02 14.18
CA LEU A 143 -6.97 -2.20 15.59
C LEU A 143 -5.75 -2.35 16.53
N ASP A 144 -4.61 -2.86 16.05
CA ASP A 144 -3.44 -3.08 16.92
C ASP A 144 -2.77 -1.76 17.38
N THR A 145 -2.94 -0.69 16.62
CA THR A 145 -2.17 0.56 16.86
C THR A 145 -2.84 1.61 17.76
N ARG A 146 -4.06 1.37 18.27
CA ARG A 146 -4.78 2.19 19.30
C ARG A 146 -4.63 3.74 19.17
N GLY A 147 -4.50 4.28 17.96
CA GLY A 147 -4.29 5.72 17.75
C GLY A 147 -2.93 6.28 18.25
N ARG A 148 -2.01 5.45 18.75
CA ARG A 148 -0.66 5.92 19.15
C ARG A 148 0.21 6.31 17.96
N LEU A 149 0.01 5.65 16.82
CA LEU A 149 0.62 6.08 15.56
C LEU A 149 0.14 7.48 15.17
N LEU A 150 -1.15 7.79 15.41
CA LEU A 150 -1.79 9.07 15.11
C LEU A 150 -1.26 10.25 15.95
N THR A 151 -0.81 10.01 17.18
CA THR A 151 -0.25 11.06 18.05
C THR A 151 1.26 11.27 17.82
N ALA A 152 1.97 10.26 17.32
CA ALA A 152 3.37 10.38 16.91
C ALA A 152 3.55 11.14 15.57
N LEU A 153 2.45 11.42 14.85
CA LEU A 153 2.39 12.09 13.54
C LEU A 153 2.92 13.53 13.52
N GLY A 154 3.00 14.21 14.66
CA GLY A 154 3.32 15.65 14.71
C GLY A 154 4.79 16.02 14.94
N TYR A 155 5.66 15.08 15.33
CA TYR A 155 6.99 15.41 15.90
C TYR A 155 8.16 14.62 15.28
N GLY A 156 8.28 14.60 13.94
CA GLY A 156 9.51 14.16 13.25
C GLY A 156 9.54 12.72 12.72
N LEU A 157 8.42 11.98 12.77
CA LEU A 157 8.31 10.63 12.20
C LEU A 157 7.71 10.58 10.78
N TRP A 158 7.52 11.74 10.14
CA TRP A 158 6.90 11.88 8.81
C TRP A 158 7.55 10.98 7.73
N PRO A 159 8.89 10.85 7.64
CA PRO A 159 9.50 9.98 6.63
C PRO A 159 9.22 8.48 6.88
N SER A 160 9.10 8.08 8.15
CA SER A 160 8.69 6.72 8.51
C SER A 160 7.23 6.44 8.13
N MET A 161 6.36 7.45 8.19
CA MET A 161 4.97 7.35 7.72
C MET A 161 4.90 7.21 6.20
N VAL A 162 5.69 7.99 5.45
CA VAL A 162 5.80 7.83 4.00
C VAL A 162 6.23 6.40 3.66
N LEU A 163 7.29 5.89 4.30
CA LEU A 163 7.75 4.51 4.12
C LEU A 163 6.67 3.47 4.45
N LEU A 164 5.95 3.63 5.56
CA LEU A 164 4.86 2.73 5.94
C LEU A 164 3.70 2.78 4.93
N SER A 165 3.34 3.97 4.47
CA SER A 165 2.30 4.15 3.46
C SER A 165 2.71 3.53 2.12
N GLU A 166 4.00 3.60 1.77
CA GLU A 166 4.56 3.00 0.57
C GLU A 166 4.53 1.48 0.66
N ILE A 167 4.87 0.91 1.82
CA ILE A 167 4.77 -0.53 2.07
C ILE A 167 3.32 -0.98 1.92
N VAL A 168 2.38 -0.26 2.55
CA VAL A 168 0.94 -0.57 2.46
C VAL A 168 0.44 -0.46 1.01
N GLN A 169 0.76 0.62 0.31
CA GLN A 169 0.38 0.79 -1.09
C GLN A 169 1.03 -0.25 -2.00
N THR A 170 2.29 -0.62 -1.76
CA THR A 170 2.98 -1.68 -2.51
C THR A 170 2.31 -3.03 -2.30
N PHE A 171 1.92 -3.37 -1.06
CA PHE A 171 1.16 -4.59 -0.79
C PHE A 171 -0.21 -4.59 -1.47
N ILE A 172 -0.90 -3.43 -1.50
CA ILE A 172 -2.20 -3.28 -2.16
C ILE A 172 -2.05 -3.38 -3.68
N LEU A 173 -1.03 -2.75 -4.26
CA LEU A 173 -0.71 -2.85 -5.68
C LEU A 173 -0.28 -4.28 -6.07
N ALA A 174 0.48 -4.96 -5.21
CA ALA A 174 0.87 -6.35 -5.42
C ALA A 174 -0.33 -7.31 -5.35
N ASP A 175 -1.25 -7.08 -4.41
CA ASP A 175 -2.51 -7.82 -4.30
C ASP A 175 -3.38 -7.60 -5.55
N PHE A 176 -3.51 -6.34 -6.00
CA PHE A 176 -4.14 -5.99 -7.27
C PHE A 176 -3.47 -6.71 -8.44
N CYS A 177 -2.15 -6.64 -8.58
CA CYS A 177 -1.40 -7.30 -9.65
C CYS A 177 -1.62 -8.82 -9.63
N TYR A 178 -1.60 -9.44 -8.45
CA TYR A 178 -1.84 -10.86 -8.30
C TYR A 178 -3.25 -11.26 -8.75
N TYR A 179 -4.30 -10.58 -8.26
CA TYR A 179 -5.68 -10.89 -8.64
C TYR A 179 -6.00 -10.50 -10.08
N TYR A 180 -5.41 -9.42 -10.59
CA TYR A 180 -5.54 -8.99 -11.98
C TYR A 180 -4.94 -10.03 -12.93
N VAL A 181 -3.70 -10.47 -12.69
CA VAL A 181 -3.04 -11.51 -13.48
C VAL A 181 -3.79 -12.84 -13.36
N LYS A 182 -4.26 -13.19 -12.16
CA LYS A 182 -5.08 -14.39 -11.95
C LYS A 182 -6.42 -14.33 -12.71
N SER A 183 -7.04 -13.16 -12.78
CA SER A 183 -8.29 -12.94 -13.56
C SER A 183 -8.05 -13.02 -15.07
N LEU A 184 -6.92 -12.49 -15.55
CA LEU A 184 -6.47 -12.62 -16.95
C LEU A 184 -6.26 -14.09 -17.34
N ILE A 185 -5.49 -14.83 -16.54
CA ILE A 185 -5.16 -16.24 -16.80
C ILE A 185 -6.39 -17.14 -16.68
N GLY A 186 -7.29 -16.83 -15.73
CA GLY A 186 -8.51 -17.59 -15.50
C GLY A 186 -9.63 -17.34 -16.52
N GLY A 187 -9.43 -16.45 -17.51
CA GLY A 187 -10.46 -16.10 -18.49
C GLY A 187 -11.71 -15.40 -17.91
N GLN A 188 -11.73 -15.12 -16.59
CA GLN A 188 -12.82 -14.41 -15.91
C GLN A 188 -12.82 -12.89 -16.20
N LEU A 189 -11.79 -12.40 -16.91
CA LEU A 189 -11.68 -11.00 -17.33
C LEU A 189 -12.81 -10.55 -18.28
N VAL A 190 -13.57 -11.49 -18.87
CA VAL A 190 -14.64 -11.20 -19.84
C VAL A 190 -16.00 -11.70 -19.35
N LEU A 191 -16.33 -11.50 -18.07
CA LEU A 191 -17.74 -11.28 -17.73
C LEU A 191 -18.07 -9.83 -18.09
N ARG A 192 -18.13 -9.54 -19.41
CA ARG A 192 -18.79 -8.33 -19.89
C ARG A 192 -20.25 -8.43 -19.47
N LEU A 193 -20.63 -7.66 -18.45
CA LEU A 193 -22.05 -7.42 -18.21
C LEU A 193 -22.61 -6.80 -19.49
N PRO A 194 -23.69 -7.36 -20.07
CA PRO A 194 -24.29 -6.78 -21.25
C PRO A 194 -24.65 -5.32 -20.96
N SER A 195 -24.13 -4.41 -21.77
CA SER A 195 -24.50 -3.01 -21.75
C SER A 195 -25.93 -2.87 -22.28
N GLY A 196 -26.91 -2.93 -21.37
CA GLY A 196 -28.34 -2.77 -21.63
C GLY A 196 -29.08 -3.47 -20.51
N VAL A 197 -29.77 -2.77 -19.61
CA VAL A 197 -31.00 -2.03 -19.88
C VAL A 197 -31.05 -0.75 -19.02
N VAL A 198 -31.21 0.39 -19.71
CA VAL A 198 -31.66 1.75 -19.33
C VAL A 198 -31.23 2.31 -17.98
#